data_AF-A0A1C3N938-F1
#
_entry.id   AF-A0A1C3N938-F1
#
_cell.length_a   1.000
_cell.length_b   1.000
_cell.length_c   1.000
_cell.angle_alpha   90.00
_cell.angle_beta   90.00
_cell.angle_gamma   90.00
#
_symmetry.space_group_name_H-M   'P 1'
#
loop_
_entity.id
_entity.type
_entity.pdbx_description
1 polymer ?
#
loop_
_entity_poly.entity_id
_entity_poly.type
_entity_poly.pdbx_seq_one_letter_code
_entity_poly.pdbx_strand_id
1 'polypeptide(L)' 'MDRLTAGAAILVSEQAYRAVEGPLTLLVTEVLRVGPFQGTEWAEVCGHEVHPDGTLRARLSQALVRVDRARPVVLRPL' A
#
# COMPACT_ATOMS: atom_id res chain seq x y z
N MET A 1 12.49 3.23 8.01
CA MET A 1 11.87 2.16 7.20
C MET A 1 10.60 1.60 7.87
N ASP A 2 9.97 2.31 8.81
CA ASP A 2 8.93 1.74 9.69
C ASP A 2 7.50 1.93 9.18
N ARG A 3 7.31 2.41 7.94
CA ARG A 3 5.99 2.79 7.42
C ARG A 3 5.34 1.75 6.51
N LEU A 4 6.10 0.75 6.08
CA LEU A 4 5.67 -0.21 5.06
C LEU A 4 6.08 -1.61 5.54
N THR A 5 5.29 -2.13 6.46
CA THR A 5 5.46 -3.44 7.11
C THR A 5 4.13 -4.19 7.07
N ALA A 6 4.17 -5.51 7.25
CA ALA A 6 2.94 -6.27 7.46
C ALA A 6 2.14 -5.70 8.66
N GLY A 7 0.82 -5.64 8.51
CA GLY A 7 -0.12 -5.04 9.47
C GLY A 7 -0.28 -3.52 9.37
N ALA A 8 0.59 -2.82 8.62
CA ALA A 8 0.44 -1.39 8.42
C ALA A 8 -0.66 -1.08 7.40
N ALA A 9 -1.48 -0.06 7.69
CA ALA A 9 -2.35 0.53 6.68
C ALA A 9 -1.66 1.75 6.07
N ILE A 10 -1.62 1.82 4.75
CA ILE A 10 -0.97 2.90 4.00
C ILE A 10 -1.94 3.52 3.00
N LEU A 11 -1.88 4.83 2.86
CA LEU A 11 -2.45 5.56 1.74
C LEU A 11 -1.36 5.81 0.70
N VAL A 12 -1.65 5.45 -0.56
CA VAL A 12 -0.77 5.63 -1.70
C VAL A 12 -1.52 6.47 -2.73
N SER A 13 -0.96 7.62 -3.10
CA SER A 13 -1.53 8.45 -4.17
C SER A 13 -1.51 7.70 -5.50
N GLU A 14 -2.47 7.98 -6.38
CA GLU A 14 -2.60 7.39 -7.72
C GLU A 14 -1.30 7.40 -8.55
N GLN A 15 -0.49 8.47 -8.45
CA GLN A 15 0.81 8.58 -9.15
C GLN A 15 1.92 7.70 -8.56
N ALA A 16 1.66 7.02 -7.45
CA ALA A 16 2.64 6.28 -6.65
C ALA A 16 2.37 4.77 -6.60
N TYR A 17 1.39 4.27 -7.35
CA TYR A 17 1.19 2.85 -7.63
C TYR A 17 0.63 2.65 -9.04
N ARG A 18 0.74 1.44 -9.60
CA ARG A 18 0.14 1.10 -10.90
C ARG A 18 -0.89 -0.01 -10.70
N ALA A 19 -2.17 0.27 -10.93
CA ALA A 19 -3.20 -0.73 -11.26
C ALA A 19 -4.65 -0.22 -11.23
N VAL A 20 -4.96 0.87 -10.51
CA VAL A 20 -6.35 1.31 -10.28
C VAL A 20 -6.41 2.84 -10.31
N GLU A 21 -7.51 3.40 -10.80
CA GLU A 21 -7.79 4.84 -10.74
C GLU A 21 -8.01 5.28 -9.29
N GLY A 22 -7.47 6.45 -8.93
CA GLY A 22 -7.64 7.06 -7.60
C GLY A 22 -6.64 6.60 -6.51
N PRO A 23 -6.68 7.22 -5.33
CA PRO A 23 -5.81 6.89 -4.20
C PRO A 23 -6.16 5.52 -3.60
N LEU A 24 -5.13 4.74 -3.25
CA LEU A 24 -5.27 3.41 -2.67
C LEU A 24 -5.02 3.44 -1.16
N THR A 25 -5.99 3.00 -0.36
CA THR A 25 -5.75 2.62 1.04
C THR A 25 -5.53 1.11 1.11
N LEU A 26 -4.35 0.68 1.54
CA LEU A 26 -3.95 -0.73 1.57
C LEU A 26 -3.60 -1.14 2.99
N LEU A 27 -4.25 -2.20 3.50
CA LEU A 27 -3.76 -2.95 4.64
C LEU A 27 -2.73 -3.97 4.15
N VAL A 28 -1.45 -3.70 4.43
CA VAL A 28 -0.33 -4.54 3.99
C VAL A 28 -0.36 -5.87 4.76
N THR A 29 -0.41 -6.98 4.04
CA THR A 29 -0.30 -8.32 4.65
C THR A 29 1.12 -8.87 4.55
N GLU A 30 1.86 -8.49 3.49
CA GLU A 30 3.21 -8.98 3.25
C GLU A 30 4.01 -7.97 2.44
N VAL A 31 5.31 -7.87 2.75
CA VAL A 31 6.30 -7.10 1.97
C VAL A 31 7.24 -8.10 1.31
N LEU A 32 7.16 -8.22 -0.01
CA LEU A 32 7.86 -9.24 -0.78
C LEU A 32 9.28 -8.81 -1.13
N ARG A 33 9.45 -7.54 -1.49
CA ARG A 33 10.73 -6.96 -1.90
C ARG A 33 10.75 -5.47 -1.62
N VAL A 34 11.93 -4.96 -1.26
CA VAL A 34 12.23 -3.53 -1.21
C VAL A 34 13.50 -3.27 -1.99
N GLY A 35 13.52 -2.24 -2.83
CA GLY A 35 14.73 -1.88 -3.58
C GLY A 35 14.57 -0.67 -4.50
N PRO A 36 15.68 -0.19 -5.07
CA PRO A 36 15.67 0.94 -5.98
C PRO A 36 15.11 0.55 -7.35
N PHE A 37 14.23 1.40 -7.89
CA PHE A 37 13.75 1.36 -9.28
C PHE A 37 13.62 2.79 -9.81
N GLN A 38 14.26 3.07 -10.95
CA GLN A 38 14.33 4.40 -11.56
C GLN A 38 14.78 5.51 -10.58
N GLY A 39 15.80 5.21 -9.76
CA GLY A 39 16.36 6.17 -8.80
C GLY A 39 15.49 6.47 -7.57
N THR A 40 14.41 5.72 -7.38
CA THR A 40 13.51 5.84 -6.21
C THR A 40 13.40 4.48 -5.51
N GLU A 41 13.18 4.45 -4.20
CA GLU A 41 12.91 3.21 -3.45
C GLU A 41 11.44 2.77 -3.58
N TRP A 42 11.22 1.52 -3.99
CA TRP A 42 9.92 0.90 -4.12
C TRP A 42 9.82 -0.37 -3.28
N ALA A 43 8.60 -0.66 -2.84
CA ALA A 43 8.25 -1.90 -2.17
C ALA A 43 7.19 -2.65 -2.97
N GLU A 44 7.41 -3.94 -3.19
CA GLU A 44 6.41 -4.85 -3.71
C GLU A 44 5.65 -5.48 -2.54
N VAL A 45 4.33 -5.30 -2.49
CA VAL A 45 3.49 -5.70 -1.35
C VAL A 45 2.23 -6.44 -1.76
N CYS A 46 1.76 -7.28 -0.84
CA CYS A 46 0.43 -7.86 -0.85
C CYS A 46 -0.44 -7.18 0.21
N GLY A 47 -1.75 -7.18 0.02
CA GLY A 47 -2.66 -6.61 1.01
C GLY A 47 -4.13 -6.62 0.61
N HIS A 48 -4.93 -6.00 1.47
CA HIS A 48 -6.35 -5.77 1.24
C HIS A 48 -6.59 -4.29 0.97
N GLU A 49 -7.38 -3.99 -0.05
CA GLU A 49 -7.89 -2.64 -0.24
C GLU A 49 -8.90 -2.33 0.87
N VAL A 50 -8.74 -1.18 1.50
CA VAL A 50 -9.66 -0.67 2.51
C VAL A 50 -10.57 0.35 1.83
N HIS A 51 -11.85 0.02 1.73
CA HIS A 51 -12.85 0.93 1.21
C HIS A 51 -13.22 2.01 2.25
N PRO A 52 -13.78 3.15 1.81
CA PRO A 52 -14.19 4.24 2.72
C PRO A 52 -15.21 3.82 3.78
N ASP A 53 -15.99 2.76 3.53
CA ASP A 53 -16.95 2.18 4.47
C ASP A 53 -16.31 1.21 5.48
N GLY A 54 -14.98 1.04 5.43
CA GLY A 54 -14.21 0.15 6.30
C GLY A 54 -14.18 -1.30 5.82
N THR A 55 -14.84 -1.64 4.71
CA THR A 55 -14.79 -3.01 4.18
C THR A 55 -13.44 -3.32 3.54
N LEU A 56 -13.02 -4.59 3.68
CA LEU A 56 -11.79 -5.09 3.07
C LEU A 56 -12.11 -5.84 1.79
N ARG A 57 -11.45 -5.46 0.69
CA ARG A 57 -11.46 -6.24 -0.54
C ARG A 57 -10.12 -6.93 -0.73
N ALA A 58 -10.16 -8.25 -0.82
CA ALA A 58 -8.97 -9.04 -1.13
C ALA A 58 -8.41 -8.62 -2.49
N ARG A 59 -7.14 -8.27 -2.52
CA ARG A 59 -6.42 -8.02 -3.76
C ARG A 59 -5.59 -9.24 -4.07
N LEU A 60 -5.95 -9.93 -5.15
CA LEU A 60 -5.21 -11.11 -5.62
C LEU A 60 -3.87 -10.74 -6.29
N SER A 61 -3.61 -9.45 -6.51
CA SER A 61 -2.41 -8.95 -7.19
C SER A 61 -1.49 -8.17 -6.26
N GLN A 62 -0.19 -8.29 -6.50
CA GLN A 62 0.87 -7.52 -5.87
C GLN A 62 0.77 -6.04 -6.27
N ALA A 63 1.15 -5.13 -5.38
CA ALA A 63 1.25 -3.70 -5.65
C ALA A 63 2.72 -3.26 -5.53
N LEU A 64 3.20 -2.52 -6.52
CA LEU A 64 4.48 -1.83 -6.43
C LEU A 64 4.23 -0.40 -5.93
N VAL A 65 4.70 -0.09 -4.73
CA VAL A 65 4.42 1.14 -3.99
C VAL A 65 5.71 1.93 -3.76
N ARG A 66 5.69 3.24 -4.04
CA ARG A 66 6.78 4.14 -3.68
C ARG A 66 6.85 4.33 -2.17
N VAL A 67 7.99 3.98 -1.56
CA VAL A 67 8.18 4.06 -0.11
C VAL A 67 8.08 5.51 0.39
N ASP A 68 8.64 6.47 -0.36
CA ASP A 68 8.65 7.89 -0.01
C ASP A 68 7.26 8.56 -0.09
N ARG A 69 6.31 7.94 -0.81
CA ARG A 69 4.95 8.44 -1.03
C ARG A 69 3.87 7.67 -0.28
N ALA A 70 4.20 6.51 0.29
CA ALA A 70 3.32 5.82 1.22
C ALA A 70 3.17 6.64 2.51
N ARG A 71 1.92 6.81 2.94
CA ARG A 71 1.59 7.50 4.19
C ARG A 71 0.88 6.53 5.12
N PRO A 72 1.39 6.26 6.33
CA PRO A 72 0.68 5.42 7.27
C PRO A 72 -0.65 6.09 7.64
N VAL A 73 -1.71 5.29 7.73
CA VAL A 73 -3.02 5.72 8.19
C VAL A 73 -3.48 4.83 9.34
N VAL A 74 -4.28 5.39 10.24
CA VAL A 74 -4.91 4.62 11.31
C VAL A 74 -6.27 4.18 10.81
N LEU A 75 -6.46 2.87 10.67
CA LEU A 75 -7.79 2.31 10.48
C LEU A 75 -8.53 2.39 11.81
N ARG A 76 -9.70 3.02 11.82
CA ARG A 76 -10.57 2.93 12.98
C ARG A 76 -11.35 1.61 12.85
N PRO A 77 -11.32 0.73 13.87
CA PRO A 77 -12.27 -0.38 13.90
C PRO A 77 -13.69 0.21 13.93
N LEU A 78 -14.59 -0.41 13.17
CA LEU A 78 -16.04 -0.21 13.28
C LEU A 78 -16.53 -0.63 14.66
#